data_AF-T1A7J5-F1
#
_entry.id   AF-T1A7J5-F1
#
_cell.length_a   1.000
_cell.length_b   1.000
_cell.length_c   1.000
_cell.angle_alpha   90.00
_cell.angle_beta   90.00
_cell.angle_gamma   90.00
#
_symmetry.space_group_name_H-M   'P 1'
#
loop_
_entity.id
_entity.type
_entity.pdbx_description
1 polymer ?
#
loop_
_entity_poly.entity_id
_entity_poly.type
_entity_poly.pdbx_seq_one_letter_code
_entity_poly.pdbx_strand_id
1 'polypeptide(L)'
;QYLKSSDEMSALFADRSDALDNTVDLARCCNFEFELDRILLPAYPVPSGQSPEQLLREKAETGLRERLTALSQKTPSMRATHEYTSRLAAEISVIEHMGFAGYFLIVADFIDWAKAHDIPVGPGRGSGAGSLVAYSLGITDLDPLEHGLLFERFLNPERVTMPDFDIDFCIEGRDRVIRYVEERYGKDCVAQIATFGTMAARAVVRDVVRVLGLPYGFADRLAKLIPFEIHMTLERALESE
;
A
#
# COMPACT_ATOMS: atom_id res chain seq x y z
N GLN A 1 -2.80 -35.98 -12.69
CA GLN A 1 -1.40 -35.59 -12.93
C GLN A 1 -0.87 -35.08 -11.60
N TYR A 2 0.20 -35.67 -11.06
CA TYR A 2 0.86 -35.24 -9.83
C TYR A 2 2.34 -34.97 -10.12
N LEU A 3 3.03 -34.29 -9.21
CA LEU A 3 4.46 -34.04 -9.32
C LEU A 3 5.22 -35.35 -9.08
N LYS A 4 5.66 -35.99 -10.16
CA LYS A 4 6.44 -37.23 -10.09
C LYS A 4 7.85 -36.97 -9.61
N SER A 5 8.46 -37.95 -8.95
CA SER A 5 9.87 -37.93 -8.60
C SER A 5 10.76 -38.09 -9.85
N SER A 6 12.05 -37.78 -9.71
CA SER A 6 13.03 -38.02 -10.78
C SER A 6 13.10 -39.49 -11.17
N ASP A 7 13.00 -40.42 -10.21
CA ASP A 7 13.06 -41.86 -10.47
C ASP A 7 11.81 -42.34 -11.22
N GLU A 8 10.63 -41.86 -10.83
CA GLU A 8 9.37 -42.15 -11.52
C GLU A 8 9.40 -41.64 -12.96
N MET A 9 9.95 -40.44 -13.19
CA MET A 9 10.11 -39.88 -14.54
C MET A 9 11.15 -40.64 -15.36
N SER A 10 12.25 -41.07 -14.74
CA SER A 10 13.31 -41.86 -15.38
C SER A 10 12.82 -43.23 -15.81
N ALA A 11 12.03 -43.90 -14.97
CA ALA A 11 11.39 -45.16 -15.30
C ALA A 11 10.32 -44.99 -16.40
N LEU A 12 9.55 -43.91 -16.35
CA LEU A 12 8.49 -43.62 -17.32
C LEU A 12 9.04 -43.32 -18.73
N PHE A 13 10.20 -42.68 -18.82
CA PHE A 13 10.89 -42.34 -20.07
C PHE A 13 12.16 -43.17 -20.28
N ALA A 14 12.18 -44.41 -19.80
CA ALA A 14 13.36 -45.28 -19.88
C ALA A 14 13.78 -45.60 -21.34
N ASP A 15 12.85 -45.50 -22.29
CA ASP A 15 13.08 -45.65 -23.73
C ASP A 15 13.57 -44.36 -24.40
N ARG A 16 13.55 -43.22 -23.69
CA ARG A 16 13.83 -41.86 -24.21
C ARG A 16 14.56 -41.00 -23.17
N SER A 17 15.78 -41.38 -22.81
CA SER A 17 16.62 -40.61 -21.88
C SER A 17 16.91 -39.19 -22.39
N ASP A 18 16.99 -39.01 -23.71
CA ASP A 18 17.18 -37.72 -24.38
C ASP A 18 16.06 -36.72 -24.05
N ALA A 19 14.83 -37.20 -23.83
CA ALA A 19 13.72 -36.34 -23.44
C ALA A 19 13.94 -35.72 -22.05
N LEU A 20 14.54 -36.46 -21.12
CA LEU A 20 14.86 -35.98 -19.76
C LEU A 20 16.07 -35.05 -19.77
N ASP A 21 17.13 -35.42 -20.49
CA ASP A 21 18.35 -34.60 -20.63
C ASP A 21 18.02 -33.22 -21.19
N ASN A 22 17.16 -33.15 -22.21
CA ASN A 22 16.70 -31.88 -22.79
C ASN A 22 15.98 -30.98 -21.78
N THR A 23 15.30 -31.53 -20.75
CA THR A 23 14.66 -30.70 -19.72
C THR A 23 15.70 -30.01 -18.84
N VAL A 24 16.81 -30.70 -18.53
CA VAL A 24 17.93 -30.17 -17.75
C VAL A 24 18.68 -29.12 -18.56
N ASP A 25 18.95 -29.41 -19.84
CA ASP A 25 19.62 -28.46 -20.72
C ASP A 25 18.78 -27.20 -20.95
N LEU A 26 17.46 -27.34 -21.13
CA LEU A 26 16.56 -26.19 -21.21
C LEU A 26 16.54 -25.38 -19.90
N ALA A 27 16.49 -26.05 -18.74
CA ALA A 27 16.51 -25.38 -17.44
C ALA A 27 17.80 -24.57 -17.24
N ARG A 28 18.95 -25.06 -17.71
CA ARG A 28 20.23 -24.34 -17.67
C ARG A 28 20.25 -23.08 -18.54
N CYS A 29 19.48 -23.05 -19.62
CA CYS A 29 19.37 -21.88 -20.50
C CYS A 29 18.45 -20.78 -19.93
N CYS A 30 17.54 -21.13 -19.03
CA CYS A 30 16.52 -20.22 -18.49
C CYS A 30 17.02 -19.53 -17.21
N ASN A 31 17.76 -18.43 -17.36
CA ASN A 31 18.24 -17.61 -16.24
C ASN A 31 17.59 -16.22 -16.31
N PHE A 32 16.85 -15.84 -15.26
CA PHE A 32 16.19 -14.55 -15.14
C PHE A 32 16.59 -13.91 -13.82
N GLU A 33 16.93 -12.62 -13.86
CA GLU A 33 17.23 -11.83 -12.66
C GLU A 33 16.07 -10.85 -12.43
N PHE A 34 15.49 -10.91 -11.22
CA PHE A 34 14.43 -10.01 -10.78
C PHE A 34 14.90 -9.26 -9.54
N GLU A 35 14.90 -7.93 -9.60
CA GLU A 35 15.18 -7.07 -8.46
C GLU A 35 13.85 -6.77 -7.74
N LEU A 36 13.59 -7.44 -6.62
CA LEU A 36 12.29 -7.36 -5.91
C LEU A 36 12.24 -6.24 -4.85
N ASP A 37 13.38 -5.92 -4.23
CA ASP A 37 13.45 -5.01 -3.08
C ASP A 37 13.79 -3.56 -3.46
N ARG A 38 13.88 -3.26 -4.76
CA ARG A 38 14.16 -1.91 -5.23
C ARG A 38 12.88 -1.10 -5.39
N ILE A 39 12.81 -0.01 -4.63
CA ILE A 39 11.73 0.96 -4.74
C ILE A 39 11.99 1.84 -5.97
N LEU A 40 11.01 1.88 -6.88
CA LEU A 40 11.01 2.77 -8.04
C LEU A 40 9.89 3.79 -7.87
N LEU A 41 10.24 5.01 -7.44
CA LEU A 41 9.29 6.09 -7.28
C LEU A 41 9.05 6.81 -8.62
N PRO A 42 7.80 7.17 -8.94
CA PRO A 42 7.53 8.00 -10.11
C PRO A 42 8.05 9.43 -9.89
N ALA A 43 8.44 10.09 -10.97
CA ALA A 43 8.89 11.48 -10.90
C ALA A 43 7.70 12.42 -10.70
N TYR A 44 7.76 13.27 -9.68
CA TYR A 44 6.77 14.34 -9.49
C TYR A 44 7.11 15.52 -10.41
N PRO A 45 6.14 16.04 -11.19
CA PRO A 45 6.37 17.20 -12.06
C PRO A 45 6.62 18.46 -11.23
N VAL A 46 7.85 18.97 -11.30
CA VAL A 46 8.29 20.20 -10.62
C VAL A 46 8.43 21.35 -11.62
N PRO A 47 8.23 22.61 -11.19
CA PRO A 47 8.53 23.78 -12.02
C PRO A 47 9.97 23.76 -12.55
N SER A 48 10.19 24.31 -13.74
CA SER A 48 11.50 24.30 -14.40
C SER A 48 12.59 24.91 -13.50
N GLY A 49 13.62 24.12 -13.19
CA GLY A 49 14.77 24.54 -12.39
C GLY A 49 14.65 24.33 -10.89
N GLN A 50 13.54 23.77 -10.41
CA GLN A 50 13.35 23.41 -8.99
C GLN A 50 13.49 21.90 -8.78
N SER A 51 14.03 21.47 -7.64
CA SER A 51 14.06 20.05 -7.25
C SER A 51 12.83 19.66 -6.42
N PRO A 52 12.43 18.37 -6.37
CA PRO A 52 11.35 17.91 -5.48
C PRO A 52 11.57 18.28 -4.02
N GLU A 53 12.82 18.27 -3.54
CA GLU A 53 13.21 18.66 -2.19
C GLU A 53 12.92 20.14 -1.91
N GLN A 54 13.31 21.01 -2.85
CA GLN A 54 13.03 22.45 -2.75
C GLN A 54 11.52 22.73 -2.74
N LEU A 55 10.77 22.08 -3.62
CA LEU A 55 9.32 22.25 -3.69
C LEU A 55 8.61 21.72 -2.43
N LEU A 56 9.06 20.57 -1.90
CA LEU A 56 8.55 20.00 -0.65
C LEU A 56 8.72 21.00 0.49
N ARG A 57 9.93 21.55 0.65
CA ARG A 57 10.27 22.51 1.70
C ARG A 57 9.39 23.75 1.63
N GLU A 58 9.28 24.37 0.45
CA GLU A 58 8.46 25.57 0.25
C GLU A 58 6.98 25.33 0.57
N LYS A 59 6.42 24.20 0.10
CA LYS A 59 5.02 23.83 0.37
C LYS A 59 4.79 23.52 1.84
N ALA A 60 5.68 22.76 2.47
CA ALA A 60 5.55 22.38 3.88
C ALA A 60 5.69 23.60 4.81
N GLU A 61 6.62 24.51 4.55
CA GLU A 61 6.77 25.75 5.33
C GLU A 61 5.56 26.67 5.17
N THR A 62 5.01 26.78 3.96
CA THR A 62 3.82 27.57 3.68
C THR A 62 2.59 26.98 4.35
N GLY A 63 2.36 25.68 4.19
CA GLY A 63 1.25 24.97 4.81
C GLY A 63 1.32 25.00 6.35
N LEU A 64 2.51 24.86 6.94
CA LEU A 64 2.68 25.02 8.38
C LEU A 64 2.28 26.43 8.84
N ARG A 65 2.66 27.48 8.11
CA ARG A 65 2.30 28.86 8.44
C ARG A 65 0.79 29.07 8.43
N GLU A 66 0.09 28.47 7.46
CA GLU A 66 -1.37 28.52 7.37
C GLU A 66 -2.05 27.79 8.54
N ARG A 67 -1.60 26.56 8.84
CA ARG A 67 -2.08 25.78 9.99
C ARG A 67 -1.85 26.53 11.31
N LEU A 68 -0.66 27.07 11.52
CA LEU A 68 -0.32 27.87 12.71
C LEU A 68 -1.16 29.15 12.79
N THR A 69 -1.44 29.82 11.68
CA THR A 69 -2.30 31.00 11.66
C THR A 69 -3.71 30.63 12.13
N ALA A 70 -4.27 29.51 11.64
CA ALA A 70 -5.57 28.99 12.07
C ALA A 70 -5.58 28.56 13.56
N LEU A 71 -4.49 27.97 14.06
CA LEU A 71 -4.32 27.58 15.47
C LEU A 71 -4.14 28.80 16.39
N SER A 72 -3.42 29.83 15.94
CA SER A 72 -3.16 31.04 16.73
C SER A 72 -4.41 31.87 17.02
N GLN A 73 -5.45 31.75 16.18
CA GLN A 73 -6.80 32.27 16.47
C GLN A 73 -7.45 31.58 17.69
N LYS A 74 -6.96 30.40 18.08
CA LYS A 74 -7.41 29.62 19.24
C LYS A 74 -6.46 29.70 20.44
N THR A 75 -5.14 29.80 20.26
CA THR A 75 -4.17 29.97 21.38
C THR A 75 -2.85 30.62 20.92
N PRO A 76 -2.49 31.83 21.41
CA PRO A 76 -1.26 32.51 20.99
C PRO A 76 -0.10 32.23 21.95
N SER A 77 0.90 31.43 21.54
CA SER A 77 2.20 31.42 22.22
C SER A 77 3.37 31.32 21.24
N MET A 78 4.37 32.21 21.38
CA MET A 78 5.58 32.18 20.53
C MET A 78 6.46 30.94 20.75
N ARG A 79 6.35 30.27 21.91
CA ARG A 79 7.08 29.03 22.19
C ARG A 79 6.62 27.88 21.30
N ALA A 80 5.31 27.79 21.04
CA ALA A 80 4.76 26.81 20.12
C ALA A 80 5.34 26.98 18.72
N THR A 81 5.47 28.21 18.19
CA THR A 81 6.01 28.44 16.84
C THR A 81 7.41 27.87 16.65
N HIS A 82 8.30 28.01 17.63
CA HIS A 82 9.67 27.50 17.51
C HIS A 82 9.73 25.97 17.46
N GLU A 83 8.96 25.29 18.31
CA GLU A 83 8.89 23.83 18.35
C GLU A 83 8.44 23.23 17.01
N TYR A 84 7.40 23.81 16.40
CA TYR A 84 6.88 23.35 15.11
C TYR A 84 7.89 23.60 13.99
N THR A 85 8.52 24.78 13.93
CA THR A 85 9.54 25.05 12.91
C THR A 85 10.76 24.15 13.03
N SER A 86 11.18 23.84 14.26
CA SER A 86 12.30 22.94 14.52
C SER A 86 11.97 21.50 14.11
N ARG A 87 10.79 21.00 14.49
CA ARG A 87 10.31 19.68 14.09
C ARG A 87 10.18 19.56 12.56
N LEU A 88 9.60 20.57 11.92
CA LEU A 88 9.43 20.59 10.46
C LEU A 88 10.79 20.51 9.74
N ALA A 89 11.77 21.32 10.17
CA ALA A 89 13.10 21.32 9.56
C ALA A 89 13.82 19.97 9.72
N ALA A 90 13.68 19.33 10.88
CA ALA A 90 14.24 18.00 11.14
C ALA A 90 13.59 16.93 10.23
N GLU A 91 12.26 16.90 10.14
CA GLU A 91 11.53 15.96 9.29
C GLU A 91 11.86 16.15 7.79
N ILE A 92 11.87 17.40 7.31
CA ILE A 92 12.24 17.72 5.92
C ILE A 92 13.65 17.19 5.62
N SER A 93 14.62 17.43 6.51
CA SER A 93 15.99 16.95 6.31
C SER A 93 16.08 15.43 6.18
N VAL A 94 15.28 14.68 6.95
CA VAL A 94 15.25 13.21 6.85
C VAL A 94 14.60 12.77 5.53
N ILE A 95 13.50 13.39 5.13
CA ILE A 95 12.78 13.06 3.88
C ILE A 95 13.65 13.34 2.65
N GLU A 96 14.36 14.48 2.65
CA GLU A 96 15.31 14.83 1.59
C GLU A 96 16.47 13.84 1.53
N HIS A 97 17.07 13.49 2.69
CA HIS A 97 18.19 12.55 2.73
C HIS A 97 17.82 11.15 2.24
N MET A 98 16.60 10.70 2.53
CA MET A 98 16.11 9.37 2.12
C MET A 98 15.52 9.36 0.69
N GLY A 99 15.41 10.52 0.02
CA GLY A 99 14.90 10.60 -1.35
C GLY A 99 13.39 10.43 -1.49
N PHE A 100 12.62 10.70 -0.44
CA PHE A 100 11.15 10.52 -0.44
C PHE A 100 10.36 11.82 -0.74
N ALA A 101 11.03 12.92 -1.07
CA ALA A 101 10.36 14.20 -1.32
C ALA A 101 9.31 14.13 -2.44
N GLY A 102 9.64 13.44 -3.54
CA GLY A 102 8.69 13.21 -4.64
C GLY A 102 7.45 12.44 -4.19
N TYR A 103 7.61 11.42 -3.36
CA TYR A 103 6.49 10.63 -2.83
C TYR A 103 5.53 11.45 -1.99
N PHE A 104 6.05 12.29 -1.08
CA PHE A 104 5.21 13.20 -0.29
C PHE A 104 4.44 14.19 -1.17
N LEU A 105 5.08 14.70 -2.23
CA LEU A 105 4.43 15.62 -3.17
C LEU A 105 3.32 14.93 -3.98
N ILE A 106 3.56 13.71 -4.47
CA ILE A 106 2.56 12.88 -5.16
C ILE A 106 1.34 12.67 -4.26
N VAL A 107 1.59 12.28 -3.01
CA VAL A 107 0.56 12.00 -2.03
C VAL A 107 -0.26 13.25 -1.69
N ALA A 108 0.42 14.38 -1.42
CA ALA A 108 -0.25 15.65 -1.12
C ALA A 108 -1.13 16.11 -2.29
N ASP A 109 -0.57 16.09 -3.51
CA ASP A 109 -1.27 16.45 -4.75
C ASP A 109 -2.55 15.62 -4.95
N PHE A 110 -2.47 14.33 -4.66
CA PHE A 110 -3.59 13.41 -4.80
C PHE A 110 -4.71 13.67 -3.80
N ILE A 111 -4.35 13.94 -2.55
CA ILE A 111 -5.31 14.26 -1.49
C ILE A 111 -5.95 15.63 -1.73
N ASP A 112 -5.16 16.63 -2.11
CA ASP A 112 -5.65 17.97 -2.41
C ASP A 112 -6.62 17.94 -3.60
N TRP A 113 -6.27 17.20 -4.65
CA TRP A 113 -7.15 17.03 -5.81
C TRP A 113 -8.46 16.34 -5.43
N ALA A 114 -8.41 15.27 -4.63
CA ALA A 114 -9.61 14.57 -4.17
C ALA A 114 -10.51 15.47 -3.31
N LYS A 115 -9.94 16.22 -2.36
CA LYS A 115 -10.64 17.19 -1.52
C LYS A 115 -11.31 18.29 -2.36
N ALA A 116 -10.61 18.83 -3.37
CA ALA A 116 -11.15 19.86 -4.26
C ALA A 116 -12.29 19.38 -5.18
N HIS A 117 -12.44 18.05 -5.33
CA HIS A 117 -13.41 17.42 -6.23
C HIS A 117 -14.50 16.65 -5.49
N ASP A 118 -14.67 16.90 -4.19
CA ASP A 118 -15.64 16.27 -3.30
C ASP A 118 -15.54 14.74 -3.26
N ILE A 119 -14.32 14.20 -3.33
CA ILE A 119 -14.05 12.77 -3.17
C ILE A 119 -13.58 12.51 -1.74
N PRO A 120 -14.37 11.81 -0.91
CA PRO A 120 -13.97 11.50 0.45
C PRO A 120 -12.71 10.63 0.46
N VAL A 121 -11.72 11.09 1.21
CA VAL A 121 -10.49 10.33 1.47
C VAL A 121 -10.66 9.61 2.81
N GLY A 122 -10.32 8.33 2.84
CA GLY A 122 -10.48 7.48 4.00
C GLY A 122 -9.67 7.96 5.21
N PRO A 123 -10.07 7.58 6.43
CA PRO A 123 -9.39 7.98 7.68
C PRO A 123 -8.02 7.30 7.86
N GLY A 124 -7.71 6.26 7.06
CA GLY A 124 -6.49 5.47 7.17
C GLY A 124 -5.26 6.36 7.02
N ARG A 125 -4.52 6.56 8.11
CA ARG A 125 -3.27 7.34 8.14
C ARG A 125 -2.26 6.75 9.12
N GLY A 126 -2.14 5.41 9.11
CA GLY A 126 -1.20 4.54 9.82
C GLY A 126 -0.28 5.22 10.84
N SER A 127 1.04 5.12 10.63
CA SER A 127 2.02 5.92 11.37
C SER A 127 2.21 7.32 10.76
N GLY A 128 1.71 7.57 9.55
CA GLY A 128 1.82 8.85 8.85
C GLY A 128 1.26 10.07 9.59
N ALA A 129 0.30 9.86 10.52
CA ALA A 129 -0.19 10.90 11.43
C ALA A 129 0.90 11.51 12.33
N GLY A 130 2.04 10.83 12.53
CA GLY A 130 3.17 11.33 13.31
C GLY A 130 4.08 12.33 12.59
N SER A 131 3.85 12.60 11.29
CA SER A 131 4.62 13.56 10.50
C SER A 131 3.99 14.95 10.50
N LEU A 132 4.74 15.93 10.98
CA LEU A 132 4.40 17.34 10.87
C LEU A 132 4.47 17.83 9.41
N VAL A 133 5.35 17.25 8.58
CA VAL A 133 5.36 17.52 7.14
C VAL A 133 4.04 17.07 6.50
N ALA A 134 3.54 15.87 6.84
CA ALA A 134 2.25 15.39 6.34
C ALA A 134 1.07 16.27 6.78
N TYR A 135 1.08 16.74 8.03
CA TYR A 135 0.07 17.68 8.54
C TYR A 135 0.12 19.03 7.81
N SER A 136 1.33 19.53 7.56
CA SER A 136 1.56 20.81 6.88
C SER A 136 1.13 20.78 5.42
N LEU A 137 1.33 19.64 4.74
CA LEU A 137 0.91 19.43 3.35
C LEU A 137 -0.58 19.08 3.18
N GLY A 138 -1.36 18.99 4.26
CA GLY A 138 -2.78 18.63 4.17
C GLY A 138 -3.06 17.13 3.95
N ILE A 139 -2.02 16.29 4.02
CA ILE A 139 -2.10 14.82 3.92
C ILE A 139 -2.83 14.25 5.13
N THR A 140 -2.48 14.76 6.31
CA THR A 140 -3.12 14.44 7.60
C THR A 140 -3.77 15.69 8.18
N ASP A 141 -4.83 15.49 8.96
CA ASP A 141 -5.60 16.58 9.57
C ASP A 141 -5.40 16.65 11.10
N LEU A 142 -4.53 15.80 11.64
CA LEU A 142 -4.23 15.69 13.07
C LEU A 142 -2.86 16.30 13.39
N ASP A 143 -2.81 17.13 14.44
CA ASP A 143 -1.58 17.78 14.89
C ASP A 143 -0.69 16.80 15.68
N PRO A 144 0.49 16.41 15.16
CA PRO A 144 1.34 15.43 15.82
C PRO A 144 1.94 15.96 17.13
N LEU A 145 2.18 17.27 17.27
CA LEU A 145 2.80 17.83 18.47
C LEU A 145 1.79 17.93 19.61
N GLU A 146 0.54 18.30 19.31
CA GLU A 146 -0.54 18.32 20.31
C GLU A 146 -0.78 16.93 20.92
N HIS A 147 -0.68 15.88 20.11
CA HIS A 147 -0.95 14.50 20.51
C HIS A 147 0.30 13.67 20.86
N GLY A 148 1.50 14.26 20.85
CA GLY A 148 2.75 13.57 21.17
C GLY A 148 3.11 12.42 20.21
N LEU A 149 2.75 12.56 18.93
CA LEU A 149 3.01 11.55 17.91
C LEU A 149 4.45 11.66 17.36
N LEU A 150 5.07 10.50 17.15
CA LEU A 150 6.48 10.37 16.77
C LEU A 150 6.63 10.14 15.26
N PHE A 151 7.48 10.94 14.63
CA PHE A 151 7.78 10.84 13.20
C PHE A 151 8.60 9.59 12.89
N GLU A 152 9.46 9.19 13.81
CA GLU A 152 10.37 8.05 13.69
C GLU A 152 9.63 6.71 13.59
N ARG A 153 8.37 6.67 14.06
CA ARG A 153 7.48 5.52 13.87
C ARG A 153 6.99 5.41 12.43
N PHE A 154 6.94 6.52 11.71
CA PHE A 154 6.57 6.58 10.30
C PHE A 154 7.79 6.38 9.40
N LEU A 155 8.83 7.18 9.62
CA LEU A 155 10.04 7.15 8.82
C LEU A 155 11.25 7.20 9.75
N ASN A 156 11.99 6.10 9.82
CA ASN A 156 13.18 6.00 10.64
C ASN A 156 14.45 6.11 9.75
N PRO A 157 15.33 7.10 9.96
CA PRO A 157 16.58 7.20 9.20
C PRO A 157 17.52 6.01 9.38
N GLU A 158 17.46 5.30 10.51
CA GLU A 158 18.27 4.09 10.75
C GLU A 158 17.73 2.85 10.02
N ARG A 159 16.49 2.91 9.52
CA ARG A 159 15.82 1.82 8.82
C ARG A 159 15.10 2.36 7.59
N VAL A 160 15.79 2.29 6.44
CA VAL A 160 15.23 2.70 5.15
C VAL A 160 14.11 1.73 4.75
N THR A 161 12.88 2.07 5.12
CA THR A 161 11.65 1.42 4.64
C THR A 161 10.82 2.42 3.85
N MET A 162 10.06 1.93 2.87
CA MET A 162 9.13 2.76 2.12
C MET A 162 8.11 3.38 3.08
N PRO A 163 7.92 4.72 3.09
CA PRO A 163 6.87 5.35 3.87
C PRO A 163 5.50 4.96 3.28
N ASP A 164 4.62 4.40 4.10
CA ASP A 164 3.26 4.05 3.69
C ASP A 164 2.22 4.92 4.41
N PHE A 165 1.48 5.71 3.64
CA PHE A 165 0.41 6.56 4.18
C PHE A 165 -0.93 5.84 4.25
N ASP A 166 -1.05 4.62 3.70
CA ASP A 166 -2.29 3.82 3.65
C ASP A 166 -3.50 4.64 3.17
N ILE A 167 -3.37 5.27 2.01
CA ILE A 167 -4.39 6.21 1.52
C ILE A 167 -5.46 5.46 0.73
N ASP A 168 -6.62 5.34 1.36
CA ASP A 168 -7.82 4.82 0.72
C ASP A 168 -8.74 5.95 0.24
N PHE A 169 -9.45 5.69 -0.86
CA PHE A 169 -10.51 6.57 -1.37
C PHE A 169 -11.84 5.83 -1.30
N CYS A 170 -12.93 6.58 -1.18
CA CYS A 170 -14.25 6.00 -1.35
C CYS A 170 -14.35 5.31 -2.73
N ILE A 171 -15.07 4.18 -2.78
CA ILE A 171 -15.37 3.51 -4.05
C ILE A 171 -16.11 4.44 -5.00
N GLU A 172 -16.96 5.30 -4.45
CA GLU A 172 -17.62 6.40 -5.15
C GLU A 172 -16.58 7.48 -5.48
N GLY A 173 -16.26 7.64 -6.77
CA GLY A 173 -15.26 8.60 -7.24
C GLY A 173 -13.95 7.96 -7.72
N ARG A 174 -13.76 6.65 -7.51
CA ARG A 174 -12.60 5.89 -7.97
C ARG A 174 -12.21 6.15 -9.43
N ASP A 175 -13.17 6.12 -10.35
CA ASP A 175 -12.87 6.31 -11.79
C ASP A 175 -12.41 7.74 -12.12
N ARG A 176 -12.80 8.74 -11.30
CA ARG A 176 -12.32 10.12 -11.45
C ARG A 176 -10.88 10.21 -10.97
N VAL A 177 -10.59 9.59 -9.83
CA VAL A 177 -9.25 9.49 -9.26
C VAL A 177 -8.29 8.78 -10.22
N ILE A 178 -8.69 7.64 -10.80
CA ILE A 178 -7.86 6.93 -11.78
C ILE A 178 -7.55 7.82 -12.99
N ARG A 179 -8.56 8.47 -13.57
CA ARG A 179 -8.36 9.38 -14.71
C ARG A 179 -7.41 10.53 -14.39
N TYR A 180 -7.51 11.09 -13.19
CA TYR A 180 -6.57 12.13 -12.74
C TYR A 180 -5.12 11.64 -12.73
N VAL A 181 -4.87 10.46 -12.16
CA VAL A 181 -3.51 9.88 -12.10
C VAL A 181 -3.03 9.52 -13.51
N GLU A 182 -3.89 8.99 -14.37
CA GLU A 182 -3.56 8.70 -15.78
C GLU A 182 -3.20 9.98 -16.56
N GLU A 183 -3.95 11.07 -16.38
CA GLU A 183 -3.65 12.38 -16.99
C GLU A 183 -2.35 12.98 -16.46
N ARG A 184 -2.05 12.75 -15.17
CA ARG A 184 -0.89 13.35 -14.50
C ARG A 184 0.42 12.60 -14.74
N TYR A 185 0.38 11.26 -14.71
CA TYR A 185 1.57 10.40 -14.76
C TYR A 185 1.66 9.55 -16.04
N GLY A 186 0.64 9.60 -16.90
CA GLY A 186 0.57 8.83 -18.13
C GLY A 186 -0.25 7.56 -17.98
N LYS A 187 -1.13 7.31 -18.95
CA LYS A 187 -2.07 6.19 -18.94
C LYS A 187 -1.39 4.82 -18.85
N ASP A 188 -0.24 4.65 -19.50
CA ASP A 188 0.51 3.39 -19.51
C ASP A 188 1.36 3.18 -18.24
N CYS A 189 1.40 4.17 -17.35
CA CYS A 189 2.15 4.15 -16.10
C CYS A 189 1.25 3.90 -14.87
N VAL A 190 -0.05 3.68 -15.08
CA VAL A 190 -1.05 3.47 -14.02
C VAL A 190 -1.68 2.10 -14.20
N ALA A 191 -1.69 1.32 -13.12
CA ALA A 191 -2.31 -0.01 -13.11
C ALA A 191 -3.10 -0.23 -11.81
N GLN A 192 -4.12 -1.08 -11.91
CA GLN A 192 -4.87 -1.53 -10.74
C GLN A 192 -4.27 -2.84 -10.21
N ILE A 193 -4.33 -3.02 -8.90
CA ILE A 193 -3.85 -4.24 -8.24
C ILE A 193 -4.99 -5.26 -8.19
N ALA A 194 -4.72 -6.49 -8.62
CA ALA A 194 -5.69 -7.58 -8.59
C ALA A 194 -5.88 -8.13 -7.17
N THR A 195 -7.09 -8.62 -6.88
CA THR A 195 -7.39 -9.37 -5.66
C THR A 195 -7.76 -10.81 -6.02
N PHE A 196 -7.42 -11.75 -5.15
CA PHE A 196 -7.69 -13.17 -5.37
C PHE A 196 -8.87 -13.63 -4.52
N GLY A 197 -9.91 -14.14 -5.18
CA GLY A 197 -10.96 -14.87 -4.50
C GLY A 197 -10.46 -16.27 -4.15
N THR A 198 -10.35 -16.57 -2.85
CA THR A 198 -10.00 -17.91 -2.37
C THR A 198 -11.24 -18.67 -1.93
N MET A 199 -11.18 -20.01 -1.95
CA MET A 199 -12.27 -20.85 -1.46
C MET A 199 -12.26 -20.84 0.08
N ALA A 200 -12.91 -19.85 0.69
CA ALA A 200 -13.09 -19.78 2.14
C ALA A 200 -13.85 -21.01 2.67
N ALA A 201 -13.73 -21.31 3.98
CA ALA A 201 -14.28 -22.54 4.59
C ALA A 201 -15.76 -22.82 4.22
N ARG A 202 -16.63 -21.82 4.29
CA ARG A 202 -18.04 -21.97 3.89
C ARG A 202 -18.22 -22.15 2.38
N ALA A 203 -17.43 -21.44 1.57
CA ALA A 203 -17.50 -21.50 0.11
C ALA A 203 -17.04 -22.86 -0.40
N VAL A 204 -15.89 -23.36 0.08
CA VAL A 204 -15.34 -24.66 -0.33
C VAL A 204 -16.30 -25.81 -0.02
N VAL A 205 -16.96 -25.81 1.15
CA VAL A 205 -17.95 -26.84 1.47
C VAL A 205 -19.13 -26.79 0.50
N ARG A 206 -19.67 -25.61 0.20
CA ARG A 206 -20.79 -25.48 -0.74
C ARG A 206 -20.42 -25.94 -2.14
N ASP A 207 -19.25 -25.51 -2.62
CA ASP A 207 -18.79 -25.81 -3.97
C ASP A 207 -18.47 -27.30 -4.15
N VAL A 208 -17.81 -27.94 -3.18
CA VAL A 208 -17.52 -29.39 -3.21
C VAL A 208 -18.81 -30.20 -3.16
N VAL A 209 -19.76 -29.87 -2.29
CA VAL A 209 -21.05 -30.57 -2.18
C VAL A 209 -21.84 -30.46 -3.50
N ARG A 210 -21.81 -29.30 -4.17
CA ARG A 210 -22.40 -29.11 -5.49
C ARG A 210 -21.74 -30.00 -6.55
N VAL A 211 -20.41 -30.09 -6.56
CA VAL A 211 -19.66 -30.96 -7.48
C VAL A 211 -19.97 -32.44 -7.25
N LEU A 212 -20.23 -32.84 -6.00
CA LEU A 212 -20.68 -34.20 -5.65
C LEU A 212 -22.14 -34.49 -6.04
N GLY A 213 -22.86 -33.53 -6.63
CA GLY A 213 -24.24 -33.71 -7.11
C GLY A 213 -25.30 -33.70 -6.01
N LEU A 214 -24.96 -33.23 -4.82
CA LEU A 214 -25.88 -33.18 -3.68
C LEU A 214 -26.75 -31.91 -3.69
N PRO A 215 -27.97 -31.94 -3.11
CA PRO A 215 -28.86 -30.78 -3.11
C PRO A 215 -28.30 -29.57 -2.34
N TYR A 216 -28.59 -28.36 -2.82
CA TYR A 216 -28.15 -27.11 -2.17
C TYR A 216 -28.56 -27.02 -0.69
N GLY A 217 -29.75 -27.48 -0.32
CA GLY A 217 -30.22 -27.47 1.06
C GLY A 217 -29.34 -28.31 2.01
N PHE A 218 -28.69 -29.36 1.50
CA PHE A 218 -27.72 -30.13 2.27
C PHE A 218 -26.41 -29.33 2.44
N ALA A 219 -25.91 -28.72 1.36
CA ALA A 219 -24.72 -27.87 1.37
C ALA A 219 -24.85 -26.69 2.33
N ASP A 220 -25.99 -26.01 2.33
CA ASP A 220 -26.23 -24.83 3.15
C ASP A 220 -26.32 -25.17 4.64
N ARG A 221 -26.90 -26.33 4.99
CA ARG A 221 -26.91 -26.80 6.39
C ARG A 221 -25.49 -27.02 6.90
N LEU A 222 -24.62 -27.69 6.14
CA LEU A 222 -23.22 -27.90 6.52
C LEU A 222 -22.45 -26.58 6.63
N ALA A 223 -22.61 -25.68 5.64
CA ALA A 223 -21.92 -24.40 5.64
C ALA A 223 -22.35 -23.49 6.82
N LYS A 224 -23.58 -23.64 7.33
CA LYS A 224 -24.06 -22.88 8.49
C LYS A 224 -23.47 -23.33 9.82
N LEU A 225 -22.98 -24.58 9.92
CA LEU A 225 -22.27 -25.08 11.11
C LEU A 225 -20.91 -24.40 11.28
N ILE A 226 -20.25 -24.04 10.18
CA ILE A 226 -18.97 -23.31 10.20
C ILE A 226 -19.21 -21.89 10.72
N PRO A 227 -18.58 -21.41 11.80
CA PRO A 227 -18.79 -20.06 12.31
C PRO A 227 -18.46 -18.95 11.28
N PHE A 228 -19.11 -17.80 11.40
CA PHE A 228 -18.88 -16.65 10.52
C PHE A 228 -17.85 -15.71 11.13
N GLU A 229 -16.59 -16.09 11.05
CA GLU A 229 -15.45 -15.31 11.54
C GLU A 229 -14.43 -15.05 10.43
N ILE A 230 -13.66 -13.96 10.58
CA ILE A 230 -12.56 -13.64 9.68
C ILE A 230 -11.46 -14.70 9.85
N HIS A 231 -10.89 -15.15 8.73
CA HIS A 231 -9.85 -16.19 8.69
C HIS A 231 -10.28 -17.55 9.30
N MET A 232 -11.56 -17.89 9.22
CA MET A 232 -12.06 -19.21 9.63
C MET A 232 -11.54 -20.33 8.71
N THR A 233 -11.05 -21.41 9.32
CA THR A 233 -10.63 -22.64 8.64
C THR A 233 -11.53 -23.80 9.06
N LEU A 234 -11.50 -24.92 8.31
CA LEU A 234 -12.26 -26.11 8.68
C LEU A 234 -11.77 -26.72 10.00
N GLU A 235 -10.46 -26.73 10.24
CA GLU A 235 -9.86 -27.20 11.50
C GLU A 235 -10.36 -26.38 12.70
N ARG A 236 -10.30 -25.05 12.61
CA ARG A 236 -10.81 -24.17 13.67
C ARG A 236 -12.31 -24.35 13.89
N ALA A 237 -13.08 -24.56 12.82
CA ALA A 237 -14.52 -24.81 12.94
C ALA A 237 -14.82 -26.12 13.70
N LEU A 238 -13.99 -27.15 13.53
CA LEU A 238 -14.12 -28.42 14.24
C LEU A 238 -13.71 -28.33 15.72
N GLU A 239 -12.72 -27.49 16.05
CA GLU A 239 -12.30 -27.25 17.43
C GLU A 239 -13.28 -26.39 18.24
N SER A 240 -14.19 -25.70 17.55
CA SER A 240 -15.18 -24.80 18.15
C SER A 240 -16.51 -25.48 18.49
N GLU A 241 -16.68 -26.77 18.15
CA GLU A 241 -17.78 -27.64 18.58
C GLU A 241 -17.42 -28.42 19.87
#